data_AF-A0A7H9E5Y1-F1
#
_entry.id   AF-A0A7H9E5Y1-F1
#
_cell.length_a   1.000
_cell.length_b   1.000
_cell.length_c   1.000
_cell.angle_alpha   90.00
_cell.angle_beta   90.00
_cell.angle_gamma   90.00
#
_symmetry.space_group_name_H-M   'P 1'
#
loop_
_entity.id
_entity.type
_entity.pdbx_description
1 polymer ?
#
loop_
_entity_poly.entity_id
_entity_poly.type
_entity_poly.pdbx_seq_one_letter_code
_entity_poly.pdbx_strand_id
1 'polypeptide(L)'
;MKKFITLLTAMLLSMVAMISFTKPVLADDDTPVVTLGTSLTDSQKQGTLKTLTAPLNGGNYQTITVTGSDLVKYLNPSGDNFTTSSGVWSSAMIQKTSSGSGINVKILDYDGKNNITTITANQYKNAALTAGISDANIYVTSAIPIDGSGALAGVYAAYAKNGNALNQKQVNAAQDEMNTLSGITQDNKNKKGYSDAQLNNAVAGAKNEMAKQGQNITDSQIRDIVNNQININHLGDTINNNQKNQIVNLLIEIRDSGALKDGNFKQQASKLSSQIQNGAKNIFNKFNTQENRNWLQNLWDQIVKFFSGLFGGVILN
;
A
#
# COMPACT_ATOMS: atom_id res chain seq x y z
N MET A 1 -11.72 79.64 -10.37
CA MET A 1 -12.40 78.58 -9.58
C MET A 1 -12.91 77.44 -10.48
N LYS A 2 -12.04 76.78 -11.25
CA LYS A 2 -12.39 75.62 -12.11
C LYS A 2 -11.31 74.52 -12.15
N LYS A 3 -10.29 74.60 -11.28
CA LYS A 3 -9.21 73.59 -11.18
C LYS A 3 -9.18 72.84 -9.83
N PHE A 4 -10.17 73.08 -8.96
CA PHE A 4 -10.27 72.43 -7.64
C PHE A 4 -11.43 71.43 -7.53
N ILE A 5 -12.25 71.25 -8.58
CA ILE A 5 -13.40 70.32 -8.58
C ILE A 5 -13.09 69.00 -9.30
N THR A 6 -11.95 68.88 -9.97
CA THR A 6 -11.55 67.66 -10.70
C THR A 6 -10.66 66.71 -9.88
N LEU A 7 -10.48 66.97 -8.59
CA LEU A 7 -9.62 66.19 -7.70
C LEU A 7 -10.39 65.46 -6.59
N LEU A 8 -11.71 65.65 -6.48
CA LEU A 8 -12.55 64.97 -5.48
C LEU A 8 -13.38 63.79 -6.04
N THR A 9 -13.50 63.66 -7.36
CA THR A 9 -14.23 62.58 -8.03
C THR A 9 -13.35 61.42 -8.50
N ALA A 10 -12.02 61.52 -8.35
CA ALA A 10 -11.08 60.44 -8.66
C ALA A 10 -10.67 59.60 -7.43
N MET A 11 -11.21 59.91 -6.24
CA MET A 11 -10.85 59.23 -4.98
C MET A 11 -11.93 58.26 -4.46
N LEU A 12 -13.00 58.00 -5.25
CA LEU A 12 -14.10 57.11 -4.86
C LEU A 12 -14.34 55.93 -5.81
N LEU A 13 -13.39 55.64 -6.71
CA LEU A 13 -13.51 54.53 -7.68
C LEU A 13 -12.36 53.51 -7.65
N SER A 14 -11.52 53.53 -6.59
CA SER A 14 -10.42 52.55 -6.42
C SER A 14 -10.73 51.47 -5.36
N MET A 15 -12.00 51.33 -4.97
CA MET A 15 -12.39 50.47 -3.84
C MET A 15 -13.38 49.36 -4.25
N VAL A 16 -13.22 48.78 -5.44
CA VAL A 16 -13.87 47.51 -5.82
C VAL A 16 -12.91 46.73 -6.72
N ALA A 17 -12.76 45.43 -6.43
CA ALA A 17 -11.97 44.42 -7.15
C ALA A 17 -10.52 44.16 -6.67
N MET A 18 -10.33 43.99 -5.37
CA MET A 18 -9.54 42.86 -4.87
C MET A 18 -10.49 41.82 -4.28
N ILE A 19 -11.28 41.17 -5.15
CA ILE A 19 -11.77 39.83 -4.84
C ILE A 19 -10.55 38.95 -5.03
N SER A 20 -9.75 38.81 -3.97
CA SER A 20 -8.81 37.72 -3.86
C SER A 20 -9.64 36.46 -4.09
N PHE A 21 -9.44 35.80 -5.23
CA PHE A 21 -9.79 34.39 -5.38
C PHE A 21 -8.91 33.64 -4.38
N THR A 22 -9.33 33.63 -3.12
CA THR A 22 -8.92 32.58 -2.20
C THR A 22 -9.45 31.31 -2.86
N LYS A 23 -8.57 30.60 -3.57
CA LYS A 23 -8.78 29.18 -3.78
C LYS A 23 -9.19 28.64 -2.42
N PRO A 24 -10.29 27.87 -2.30
CA PRO A 24 -10.55 27.21 -1.03
C PRO A 24 -9.27 26.48 -0.70
N VAL A 25 -8.62 26.88 0.40
CA VAL A 25 -7.65 26.02 1.06
C VAL A 25 -8.51 24.84 1.47
N LEU A 26 -8.52 23.81 0.63
CA LEU A 26 -8.88 22.48 1.06
C LEU A 26 -7.98 22.28 2.27
N ALA A 27 -8.56 22.28 3.47
CA ALA A 27 -7.85 21.81 4.63
C ALA A 27 -7.28 20.45 4.21
N ASP A 28 -5.96 20.31 4.23
CA ASP A 28 -5.29 19.02 4.15
C ASP A 28 -5.77 18.30 5.41
N ASP A 29 -6.92 17.64 5.30
CA ASP A 29 -7.59 17.06 6.46
C ASP A 29 -6.86 15.77 6.80
N ASP A 30 -5.75 15.93 7.51
CA ASP A 30 -4.97 14.84 8.11
C ASP A 30 -5.78 14.07 9.18
N THR A 31 -7.06 14.39 9.36
CA THR A 31 -7.97 13.67 10.25
C THR A 31 -8.05 12.19 9.85
N PRO A 32 -7.80 11.26 10.79
CA PRO A 32 -7.99 9.83 10.56
C PRO A 32 -9.40 9.51 10.07
N VAL A 33 -9.51 8.57 9.13
CA VAL A 33 -10.80 8.09 8.62
C VAL A 33 -11.01 6.64 9.02
N VAL A 34 -12.10 6.39 9.73
CA VAL A 34 -12.58 5.06 10.10
C VAL A 34 -13.63 4.61 9.08
N THR A 35 -13.49 3.40 8.58
CA THR A 35 -14.49 2.72 7.77
C THR A 35 -15.21 1.68 8.60
N LEU A 36 -16.53 1.63 8.50
CA LEU A 36 -17.37 0.64 9.17
C LEU A 36 -18.20 -0.12 8.13
N GLY A 37 -18.17 -1.45 8.19
CA GLY A 37 -18.95 -2.30 7.29
C GLY A 37 -20.46 -2.22 7.55
N THR A 38 -21.26 -2.28 6.49
CA THR A 38 -22.74 -2.23 6.59
C THR A 38 -23.38 -3.41 7.30
N SER A 39 -22.68 -4.53 7.43
CA SER A 39 -23.26 -5.75 8.02
C SER A 39 -22.98 -5.91 9.52
N LEU A 40 -22.34 -4.91 10.12
CA LEU A 40 -22.17 -4.82 11.57
C LEU A 40 -23.51 -4.55 12.25
N THR A 41 -23.86 -5.33 13.26
CA THR A 41 -24.92 -4.96 14.22
C THR A 41 -24.52 -3.71 14.99
N ASP A 42 -25.47 -3.02 15.63
CA ASP A 42 -25.17 -1.80 16.41
C ASP A 42 -24.13 -2.03 17.51
N SER A 43 -24.19 -3.18 18.18
CA SER A 43 -23.20 -3.57 19.20
C SER A 43 -21.81 -3.79 18.57
N GLN A 44 -21.75 -4.53 17.47
CA GLN A 44 -20.49 -4.75 16.75
C GLN A 44 -19.92 -3.44 16.22
N LYS A 45 -20.76 -2.54 15.70
CA LYS A 45 -20.36 -1.22 15.23
C LYS A 45 -19.66 -0.41 16.34
N GLN A 46 -20.24 -0.39 17.54
CA GLN A 46 -19.65 0.28 18.69
C GLN A 46 -18.33 -0.37 19.12
N GLY A 47 -18.28 -1.71 19.19
CA GLY A 47 -17.07 -2.47 19.51
C GLY A 47 -15.94 -2.22 18.51
N THR A 48 -16.24 -2.32 17.21
CA THR A 48 -15.30 -2.10 16.11
C THR A 48 -14.78 -0.67 16.11
N LEU A 49 -15.66 0.32 16.29
CA LEU A 49 -15.27 1.72 16.37
C LEU A 49 -14.34 1.97 17.57
N LYS A 50 -14.67 1.43 18.74
CA LYS A 50 -13.82 1.50 19.94
C LYS A 50 -12.44 0.88 19.68
N THR A 51 -12.38 -0.30 19.07
CA THR A 51 -11.11 -0.98 18.75
C THR A 51 -10.25 -0.15 17.79
N LEU A 52 -10.84 0.34 16.70
CA LEU A 52 -10.10 1.08 15.66
C LEU A 52 -9.67 2.49 16.11
N THR A 53 -10.40 3.11 17.02
CA THR A 53 -10.11 4.48 17.50
C THR A 53 -9.27 4.50 18.78
N ALA A 54 -9.07 3.37 19.46
CA ALA A 54 -8.18 3.28 20.62
C ALA A 54 -6.76 3.86 20.38
N PRO A 55 -6.10 3.63 19.23
CA PRO A 55 -4.79 4.23 18.94
C PRO A 55 -4.80 5.77 18.87
N LEU A 56 -5.96 6.40 18.65
CA LEU A 56 -6.10 7.85 18.54
C LEU A 56 -6.11 8.54 19.91
N ASN A 57 -6.24 7.80 21.02
CA ASN A 57 -6.25 8.33 22.39
C ASN A 57 -7.22 9.52 22.59
N GLY A 58 -8.43 9.41 22.02
CA GLY A 58 -9.46 10.46 22.09
C GLY A 58 -9.32 11.56 21.03
N GLY A 59 -8.38 11.43 20.08
CA GLY A 59 -8.27 12.32 18.94
C GLY A 59 -9.47 12.26 18.00
N ASN A 60 -9.65 13.32 17.20
CA ASN A 60 -10.72 13.42 16.22
C ASN A 60 -10.56 12.38 15.10
N TYR A 61 -11.68 11.96 14.52
CA TYR A 61 -11.73 11.09 13.36
C TYR A 61 -13.01 11.34 12.57
N GLN A 62 -12.99 10.99 11.30
CA GLN A 62 -14.19 10.87 10.48
C GLN A 62 -14.61 9.40 10.39
N THR A 63 -15.89 9.17 10.08
CA THR A 63 -16.40 7.83 9.82
C THR A 63 -17.10 7.78 8.48
N ILE A 64 -16.81 6.74 7.70
CA ILE A 64 -17.54 6.40 6.48
C ILE A 64 -17.99 4.94 6.55
N THR A 65 -18.98 4.61 5.72
CA THR A 65 -19.54 3.26 5.64
C THR A 65 -19.04 2.56 4.38
N VAL A 66 -18.69 1.28 4.50
CA VAL A 66 -18.30 0.41 3.38
C VAL A 66 -19.42 -0.60 3.15
N THR A 67 -19.88 -0.65 1.91
CA THR A 67 -21.05 -1.40 1.45
C THR A 67 -20.65 -2.56 0.53
N GLY A 68 -21.59 -3.46 0.21
CA GLY A 68 -21.36 -4.47 -0.82
C GLY A 68 -21.00 -3.87 -2.19
N SER A 69 -21.49 -2.67 -2.51
CA SER A 69 -21.12 -1.94 -3.74
C SER A 69 -19.65 -1.52 -3.74
N ASP A 70 -19.09 -1.16 -2.58
CA ASP A 70 -17.66 -0.88 -2.46
C ASP A 70 -16.83 -2.15 -2.66
N LEU A 71 -17.34 -3.30 -2.19
CA LEU A 71 -16.70 -4.58 -2.48
C LEU A 71 -16.70 -4.88 -3.98
N VAL A 72 -17.84 -4.72 -4.65
CA VAL A 72 -17.93 -4.88 -6.12
C VAL A 72 -16.94 -3.97 -6.84
N LYS A 73 -16.83 -2.71 -6.41
CA LYS A 73 -15.95 -1.73 -7.03
C LYS A 73 -14.47 -2.09 -6.87
N TYR A 74 -14.06 -2.50 -5.67
CA TYR A 74 -12.65 -2.65 -5.34
C TYR A 74 -12.13 -4.09 -5.46
N LEU A 75 -12.96 -5.11 -5.23
CA LEU A 75 -12.53 -6.52 -5.16
C LEU A 75 -12.84 -7.30 -6.45
N ASN A 76 -14.01 -7.11 -7.06
CA ASN A 76 -14.40 -7.90 -8.24
C ASN A 76 -13.47 -7.75 -9.46
N PRO A 77 -12.84 -6.59 -9.74
CA PRO A 77 -11.90 -6.50 -10.84
C PRO A 77 -10.72 -7.48 -10.76
N SER A 78 -10.40 -7.96 -9.56
CA SER A 78 -9.33 -8.93 -9.27
C SER A 78 -9.86 -10.36 -9.07
N GLY A 79 -11.03 -10.65 -9.63
CA GLY A 79 -11.59 -12.01 -9.73
C GLY A 79 -12.54 -12.42 -8.60
N ASP A 80 -12.82 -11.54 -7.63
CA ASP A 80 -13.84 -11.79 -6.63
C ASP A 80 -15.26 -11.69 -7.20
N ASN A 81 -16.20 -12.35 -6.54
CA ASN A 81 -17.60 -12.45 -6.99
C ASN A 81 -18.56 -11.84 -5.96
N PHE A 82 -18.27 -10.63 -5.48
CA PHE A 82 -19.19 -9.91 -4.61
C PHE A 82 -20.36 -9.33 -5.39
N THR A 83 -21.45 -9.07 -4.67
CA THR A 83 -22.65 -8.40 -5.15
C THR A 83 -22.91 -7.17 -4.29
N THR A 84 -23.79 -6.27 -4.73
CA THR A 84 -24.20 -5.12 -3.91
C THR A 84 -24.89 -5.53 -2.59
N SER A 85 -25.42 -6.76 -2.53
CA SER A 85 -25.98 -7.39 -1.32
C SER A 85 -24.97 -8.17 -0.47
N SER A 86 -23.69 -8.26 -0.88
CA SER A 86 -22.67 -8.96 -0.10
C SER A 86 -22.44 -8.28 1.24
N GLY A 87 -22.27 -9.09 2.28
CA GLY A 87 -22.05 -8.59 3.62
C GLY A 87 -20.64 -8.04 3.86
N VAL A 88 -20.55 -7.00 4.68
CA VAL A 88 -19.30 -6.31 5.03
C VAL A 88 -19.15 -6.25 6.55
N TRP A 89 -18.28 -7.08 7.10
CA TRP A 89 -18.03 -7.17 8.56
C TRP A 89 -16.65 -6.70 9.00
N SER A 90 -15.71 -6.55 8.07
CA SER A 90 -14.42 -5.92 8.35
C SER A 90 -14.52 -4.41 8.31
N SER A 91 -13.54 -3.78 8.94
CA SER A 91 -13.44 -2.34 9.10
C SER A 91 -11.98 -1.94 9.23
N ALA A 92 -11.68 -0.72 8.82
CA ALA A 92 -10.31 -0.22 8.84
C ALA A 92 -10.27 1.24 9.28
N MET A 93 -9.14 1.68 9.81
CA MET A 93 -8.83 3.08 10.03
C MET A 93 -7.52 3.41 9.32
N ILE A 94 -7.51 4.53 8.61
CA ILE A 94 -6.29 5.08 8.00
C ILE A 94 -6.01 6.46 8.57
N GLN A 95 -4.75 6.69 8.90
CA GLN A 95 -4.22 7.96 9.39
C GLN A 95 -2.96 8.29 8.60
N LYS A 96 -2.92 9.48 8.01
CA LYS A 96 -1.72 10.01 7.35
C LYS A 96 -0.64 10.27 8.40
N THR A 97 0.61 10.02 8.05
CA THR A 97 1.77 10.21 8.91
C THR A 97 2.78 11.12 8.22
N SER A 98 3.78 11.58 8.97
CA SER A 98 4.85 12.41 8.43
C SER A 98 5.57 11.71 7.28
N SER A 99 5.98 12.49 6.28
CA SER A 99 6.70 11.96 5.12
C SER A 99 7.92 11.09 5.51
N GLY A 100 8.07 9.94 4.88
CA GLY A 100 9.15 8.97 5.12
C GLY A 100 8.91 8.00 6.30
N SER A 101 7.75 8.07 6.95
CA SER A 101 7.34 7.14 8.01
C SER A 101 7.11 5.72 7.48
N GLY A 102 6.75 5.57 6.21
CA GLY A 102 6.41 4.28 5.63
C GLY A 102 4.96 3.88 5.88
N ILE A 103 4.60 2.67 5.49
CA ILE A 103 3.25 2.11 5.68
C ILE A 103 3.27 1.18 6.89
N ASN A 104 2.52 1.54 7.92
CA ASN A 104 2.41 0.77 9.16
C ASN A 104 1.05 0.12 9.22
N VAL A 105 0.98 -1.21 9.23
CA VAL A 105 -0.28 -1.94 9.35
C VAL A 105 -0.34 -2.68 10.68
N LYS A 106 -1.47 -2.58 11.38
CA LYS A 106 -1.80 -3.42 12.54
C LYS A 106 -3.17 -4.06 12.34
N ILE A 107 -3.22 -5.38 12.48
CA ILE A 107 -4.47 -6.12 12.64
C ILE A 107 -4.78 -6.12 14.14
N LEU A 108 -5.94 -5.55 14.50
CA LEU A 108 -6.37 -5.39 15.88
C LEU A 108 -7.37 -6.47 16.27
N ASP A 109 -7.20 -7.00 17.47
CA ASP A 109 -8.13 -7.95 18.05
C ASP A 109 -9.47 -7.28 18.36
N TYR A 110 -10.55 -7.95 17.96
CA TYR A 110 -11.91 -7.60 18.34
C TYR A 110 -12.33 -8.53 19.47
N ASP A 111 -12.71 -7.96 20.62
CA ASP A 111 -13.04 -8.71 21.84
C ASP A 111 -11.99 -9.77 22.22
N GLY A 112 -10.71 -9.40 22.10
CA GLY A 112 -9.57 -10.24 22.46
C GLY A 112 -9.25 -11.37 21.47
N LYS A 113 -9.81 -11.32 20.25
CA LYS A 113 -9.53 -12.30 19.20
C LYS A 113 -9.16 -11.63 17.88
N ASN A 114 -8.15 -12.18 17.22
CA ASN A 114 -7.86 -11.83 15.83
C ASN A 114 -8.86 -12.53 14.90
N ASN A 115 -9.72 -11.74 14.26
CA ASN A 115 -10.75 -12.20 13.35
C ASN A 115 -10.35 -12.09 11.86
N ILE A 116 -9.15 -11.61 11.56
CA ILE A 116 -8.60 -11.64 10.20
C ILE A 116 -7.76 -12.92 10.07
N THR A 117 -8.28 -13.87 9.30
CA THR A 117 -7.82 -15.27 9.33
C THR A 117 -6.79 -15.61 8.26
N THR A 118 -6.73 -14.82 7.20
CA THR A 118 -5.96 -15.17 6.00
C THR A 118 -4.94 -14.09 5.64
N ILE A 119 -5.38 -12.84 5.50
CA ILE A 119 -4.52 -11.75 5.07
C ILE A 119 -3.62 -11.26 6.21
N THR A 120 -2.33 -11.16 5.96
CA THR A 120 -1.32 -10.72 6.94
C THR A 120 -1.05 -9.22 6.86
N ALA A 121 -0.50 -8.65 7.93
CA ALA A 121 -0.14 -7.23 7.97
C ALA A 121 0.89 -6.84 6.89
N ASN A 122 1.81 -7.73 6.50
CA ASN A 122 2.79 -7.43 5.45
C ASN A 122 2.14 -7.43 4.06
N GLN A 123 1.14 -8.29 3.83
CA GLN A 123 0.36 -8.31 2.59
C GLN A 123 -0.44 -7.01 2.43
N TYR A 124 -1.09 -6.53 3.50
CA TYR A 124 -1.73 -5.20 3.49
C TYR A 124 -0.74 -4.08 3.15
N LYS A 125 0.49 -4.10 3.71
CA LYS A 125 1.48 -3.06 3.41
C LYS A 125 1.91 -3.07 1.95
N ASN A 126 2.14 -4.27 1.40
CA ASN A 126 2.53 -4.44 -0.01
C ASN A 126 1.43 -3.93 -0.95
N ALA A 127 0.18 -4.34 -0.72
CA ALA A 127 -0.97 -3.90 -1.49
C ALA A 127 -1.21 -2.39 -1.35
N ALA A 128 -1.12 -1.84 -0.14
CA ALA A 128 -1.27 -0.40 0.08
C ALA A 128 -0.25 0.41 -0.74
N LEU A 129 1.02 -0.01 -0.77
CA LEU A 129 2.05 0.63 -1.60
C LEU A 129 1.69 0.56 -3.08
N THR A 130 1.24 -0.60 -3.57
CA THR A 130 0.84 -0.77 -4.97
C THR A 130 -0.33 0.13 -5.35
N ALA A 131 -1.27 0.33 -4.44
CA ALA A 131 -2.41 1.24 -4.61
C ALA A 131 -2.04 2.74 -4.54
N GLY A 132 -0.76 3.08 -4.33
CA GLY A 132 -0.29 4.46 -4.22
C GLY A 132 -0.43 5.06 -2.82
N ILE A 133 -0.71 4.26 -1.79
CA ILE A 133 -0.74 4.73 -0.41
C ILE A 133 0.70 4.86 0.09
N SER A 134 1.05 6.03 0.61
CA SER A 134 2.34 6.32 1.23
C SER A 134 2.16 6.92 2.61
N ASP A 135 3.13 6.67 3.51
CA ASP A 135 3.22 7.33 4.82
C ASP A 135 1.90 7.30 5.61
N ALA A 136 1.41 6.10 5.93
CA ALA A 136 0.14 5.93 6.62
C ALA A 136 0.21 4.87 7.72
N ASN A 137 -0.53 5.10 8.81
CA ASN A 137 -0.92 4.08 9.75
C ASN A 137 -2.27 3.51 9.29
N ILE A 138 -2.33 2.18 9.16
CA ILE A 138 -3.52 1.42 8.77
C ILE A 138 -3.81 0.44 9.90
N TYR A 139 -5.02 0.50 10.42
CA TYR A 139 -5.52 -0.43 11.43
C TYR A 139 -6.68 -1.20 10.83
N VAL A 140 -6.70 -2.52 11.03
CA VAL A 140 -7.72 -3.39 10.47
C VAL A 140 -8.30 -4.25 11.57
N THR A 141 -9.61 -4.45 11.58
CA THR A 141 -10.27 -5.41 12.47
C THR A 141 -11.53 -5.97 11.81
N SER A 142 -12.10 -7.02 12.41
CA SER A 142 -13.39 -7.58 11.99
C SER A 142 -14.18 -8.05 13.20
N ALA A 143 -15.49 -7.86 13.17
CA ALA A 143 -16.38 -8.32 14.24
C ALA A 143 -16.59 -9.84 14.22
N ILE A 144 -16.32 -10.50 13.08
CA ILE A 144 -16.43 -11.95 12.91
C ILE A 144 -15.23 -12.50 12.13
N PRO A 145 -14.88 -13.80 12.24
CA PRO A 145 -13.80 -14.40 11.46
C PRO A 145 -14.05 -14.29 9.95
N ILE A 146 -13.15 -13.62 9.24
CA ILE A 146 -13.15 -13.48 7.78
C ILE A 146 -11.71 -13.52 7.23
N ASP A 147 -11.54 -13.52 5.91
CA ASP A 147 -10.22 -13.52 5.26
C ASP A 147 -9.44 -12.21 5.48
N GLY A 148 -10.11 -11.06 5.42
CA GLY A 148 -9.59 -9.70 5.50
C GLY A 148 -9.76 -8.86 4.23
N SER A 149 -10.12 -9.44 3.09
CA SER A 149 -10.12 -8.74 1.79
C SER A 149 -11.01 -7.49 1.78
N GLY A 150 -12.20 -7.56 2.38
CA GLY A 150 -13.10 -6.40 2.55
C GLY A 150 -12.53 -5.24 3.37
N ALA A 151 -11.56 -5.50 4.25
CA ALA A 151 -10.93 -4.42 5.01
C ALA A 151 -10.07 -3.52 4.12
N LEU A 152 -9.39 -4.11 3.12
CA LEU A 152 -8.55 -3.35 2.19
C LEU A 152 -9.40 -2.46 1.28
N ALA A 153 -10.58 -2.92 0.86
CA ALA A 153 -11.57 -2.06 0.20
C ALA A 153 -11.97 -0.85 1.07
N GLY A 154 -12.11 -1.05 2.38
CA GLY A 154 -12.32 0.05 3.34
C GLY A 154 -11.14 1.01 3.42
N VAL A 155 -9.90 0.49 3.43
CA VAL A 155 -8.68 1.34 3.36
C VAL A 155 -8.70 2.21 2.11
N TYR A 156 -9.07 1.68 0.95
CA TYR A 156 -9.18 2.45 -0.30
C TYR A 156 -10.28 3.51 -0.24
N ALA A 157 -11.46 3.15 0.26
CA ALA A 157 -12.57 4.10 0.44
C ALA A 157 -12.17 5.26 1.36
N ALA A 158 -11.49 4.97 2.47
CA ALA A 158 -11.03 5.99 3.40
C ALA A 158 -9.92 6.85 2.81
N TYR A 159 -8.96 6.25 2.11
CA TYR A 159 -7.87 7.01 1.48
C TYR A 159 -8.40 7.95 0.39
N ALA A 160 -9.37 7.49 -0.40
CA ALA A 160 -10.06 8.32 -1.40
C ALA A 160 -10.87 9.46 -0.77
N LYS A 161 -11.43 9.24 0.43
CA LYS A 161 -12.18 10.28 1.15
C LYS A 161 -11.29 11.44 1.62
N ASN A 162 -10.03 11.18 1.95
CA ASN A 162 -9.03 12.20 2.31
C ASN A 162 -8.53 13.03 1.10
N GLY A 163 -9.28 13.05 -0.01
CA GLY A 163 -8.94 13.85 -1.19
C GLY A 163 -7.88 13.23 -2.10
N ASN A 164 -7.38 12.03 -1.79
CA ASN A 164 -6.40 11.35 -2.62
C ASN A 164 -7.09 10.61 -3.77
N ALA A 165 -6.70 10.90 -5.01
CA ALA A 165 -7.21 10.15 -6.16
C ALA A 165 -6.52 8.77 -6.22
N LEU A 166 -7.28 7.70 -6.04
CA LEU A 166 -6.81 6.34 -6.30
C LEU A 166 -6.94 6.01 -7.78
N ASN A 167 -5.86 5.49 -8.37
CA ASN A 167 -5.91 4.94 -9.72
C ASN A 167 -6.50 3.52 -9.67
N GLN A 168 -7.61 3.30 -10.36
CA GLN A 168 -8.28 1.99 -10.32
C GLN A 168 -7.39 0.84 -10.81
N LYS A 169 -6.48 1.07 -11.76
CA LYS A 169 -5.52 0.03 -12.19
C LYS A 169 -4.54 -0.34 -11.09
N GLN A 170 -4.10 0.64 -10.30
CA GLN A 170 -3.23 0.41 -9.14
C GLN A 170 -3.98 -0.31 -8.02
N VAL A 171 -5.25 0.03 -7.81
CA VAL A 171 -6.12 -0.67 -6.86
C VAL A 171 -6.32 -2.13 -7.26
N ASN A 172 -6.63 -2.41 -8.53
CA ASN A 172 -6.76 -3.79 -9.01
C ASN A 172 -5.45 -4.58 -8.81
N ALA A 173 -4.31 -4.03 -9.27
CA ALA A 173 -3.00 -4.67 -9.08
C ALA A 173 -2.67 -4.93 -7.60
N ALA A 174 -3.11 -4.05 -6.70
CA ALA A 174 -2.93 -4.23 -5.25
C ALA A 174 -3.82 -5.33 -4.66
N GLN A 175 -5.01 -5.55 -5.21
CA GLN A 175 -5.89 -6.64 -4.81
C GLN A 175 -5.39 -7.98 -5.36
N ASP A 176 -4.94 -8.01 -6.61
CA ASP A 176 -4.28 -9.18 -7.20
C ASP A 176 -2.98 -9.52 -6.45
N GLU A 177 -2.25 -8.51 -5.99
CA GLU A 177 -1.11 -8.70 -5.08
C GLU A 177 -1.53 -9.38 -3.79
N MET A 178 -2.54 -8.84 -3.11
CA MET A 178 -3.01 -9.40 -1.85
C MET A 178 -3.45 -10.85 -2.02
N ASN A 179 -4.25 -11.14 -3.03
CA ASN A 179 -4.77 -12.48 -3.32
C ASN A 179 -3.64 -13.46 -3.67
N THR A 180 -2.70 -13.04 -4.52
CA THR A 180 -1.55 -13.87 -4.93
C THR A 180 -0.67 -14.22 -3.74
N LEU A 181 -0.26 -13.22 -2.94
CA LEU A 181 0.62 -13.46 -1.79
C LEU A 181 -0.08 -14.24 -0.69
N SER A 182 -1.39 -14.02 -0.49
CA SER A 182 -2.22 -14.80 0.42
C SER A 182 -2.28 -16.28 0.02
N GLY A 183 -2.57 -16.57 -1.24
CA GLY A 183 -2.59 -17.93 -1.78
C GLY A 183 -1.25 -18.64 -1.60
N ILE A 184 -0.15 -17.99 -2.00
CA ILE A 184 1.21 -18.54 -1.82
C ILE A 184 1.51 -18.78 -0.32
N THR A 185 1.10 -17.88 0.57
CA THR A 185 1.24 -18.10 2.03
C THR A 185 0.45 -19.31 2.48
N GLN A 186 -0.80 -19.48 2.07
CA GLN A 186 -1.61 -20.63 2.48
C GLN A 186 -1.01 -21.96 2.01
N ASP A 187 -0.52 -22.02 0.78
CA ASP A 187 0.13 -23.21 0.21
C ASP A 187 1.44 -23.60 0.92
N ASN A 188 2.10 -22.64 1.57
CA ASN A 188 3.44 -22.82 2.12
C ASN A 188 3.52 -22.64 3.65
N LYS A 189 2.44 -22.27 4.35
CA LYS A 189 2.46 -21.89 5.79
C LYS A 189 3.08 -22.93 6.72
N ASN A 190 3.00 -24.21 6.36
CA ASN A 190 3.53 -25.34 7.14
C ASN A 190 4.86 -25.89 6.58
N LYS A 191 5.41 -25.31 5.52
CA LYS A 191 6.67 -25.77 4.92
C LYS A 191 7.87 -25.18 5.66
N LYS A 192 8.83 -26.04 5.98
CA LYS A 192 10.12 -25.61 6.54
C LYS A 192 10.82 -24.68 5.54
N GLY A 193 11.36 -23.56 6.03
CA GLY A 193 12.03 -22.56 5.19
C GLY A 193 11.12 -21.43 4.70
N TYR A 194 9.80 -21.57 4.87
CA TYR A 194 8.84 -20.52 4.55
C TYR A 194 8.59 -19.57 5.71
N SER A 195 8.41 -18.29 5.40
CA SER A 195 7.69 -17.35 6.24
C SER A 195 7.02 -16.26 5.40
N ASP A 196 5.88 -15.75 5.90
CA ASP A 196 5.20 -14.59 5.31
C ASP A 196 6.14 -13.38 5.15
N ALA A 197 7.02 -13.15 6.13
CA ALA A 197 7.97 -12.05 6.09
C ALA A 197 8.99 -12.19 4.94
N GLN A 198 9.50 -13.39 4.67
CA GLN A 198 10.41 -13.63 3.55
C GLN A 198 9.71 -13.36 2.20
N LEU A 199 8.49 -13.86 2.01
CA LEU A 199 7.76 -13.68 0.75
C LEU A 199 7.46 -12.21 0.50
N ASN A 200 6.89 -11.53 1.50
CA ASN A 200 6.54 -10.12 1.39
C ASN A 200 7.77 -9.22 1.24
N ASN A 201 8.91 -9.58 1.86
CA ASN A 201 10.16 -8.84 1.67
C ASN A 201 10.76 -9.06 0.28
N ALA A 202 10.63 -10.26 -0.30
CA ALA A 202 11.04 -10.50 -1.69
C ALA A 202 10.24 -9.64 -2.68
N VAL A 203 8.93 -9.53 -2.49
CA VAL A 203 8.07 -8.69 -3.35
C VAL A 203 8.37 -7.20 -3.16
N ALA A 204 8.52 -6.74 -1.91
CA ALA A 204 8.89 -5.35 -1.63
C ALA A 204 10.28 -5.00 -2.17
N GLY A 205 11.24 -5.93 -2.07
CA GLY A 205 12.57 -5.80 -2.66
C GLY A 205 12.52 -5.74 -4.19
N ALA A 206 11.71 -6.58 -4.82
CA ALA A 206 11.51 -6.59 -6.27
C ALA A 206 10.92 -5.26 -6.76
N LYS A 207 9.88 -4.74 -6.08
CA LYS A 207 9.33 -3.40 -6.34
C LYS A 207 10.38 -2.31 -6.24
N ASN A 208 11.24 -2.35 -5.21
CA ASN A 208 12.32 -1.37 -5.04
C ASN A 208 13.35 -1.44 -6.18
N GLU A 209 13.74 -2.65 -6.62
CA GLU A 209 14.62 -2.83 -7.77
C GLU A 209 13.98 -2.33 -9.06
N MET A 210 12.73 -2.70 -9.34
CA MET A 210 11.97 -2.21 -10.50
C MET A 210 11.89 -0.68 -10.52
N ALA A 211 11.64 -0.05 -9.36
CA ALA A 211 11.58 1.40 -9.24
C ALA A 211 12.95 2.09 -9.45
N LYS A 212 14.07 1.38 -9.24
CA LYS A 212 15.42 1.88 -9.59
C LYS A 212 15.68 1.81 -11.09
N GLN A 213 15.17 0.78 -11.77
CA GLN A 213 15.30 0.64 -13.23
C GLN A 213 14.35 1.57 -13.99
N GLY A 214 13.21 1.89 -13.38
CA GLY A 214 12.17 2.72 -13.97
C GLY A 214 11.18 1.92 -14.82
N GLN A 215 10.30 2.64 -15.50
CA GLN A 215 9.09 2.07 -16.12
C GLN A 215 9.35 1.22 -17.37
N ASN A 216 10.51 1.38 -18.00
CA ASN A 216 10.88 0.67 -19.22
C ASN A 216 11.46 -0.73 -18.95
N ILE A 217 11.38 -1.21 -17.70
CA ILE A 217 11.82 -2.54 -17.35
C ILE A 217 10.98 -3.59 -18.09
N THR A 218 11.67 -4.51 -18.76
CA THR A 218 11.05 -5.58 -19.56
C THR A 218 10.56 -6.73 -18.69
N ASP A 219 9.66 -7.56 -19.22
CA ASP A 219 9.14 -8.75 -18.53
C ASP A 219 10.25 -9.75 -18.17
N SER A 220 11.26 -9.89 -19.03
CA SER A 220 12.44 -10.73 -18.75
C SER A 220 13.23 -10.19 -17.57
N GLN A 221 13.46 -8.87 -17.52
CA GLN A 221 14.16 -8.25 -16.39
C GLN A 221 13.35 -8.36 -15.10
N ILE A 222 12.02 -8.24 -15.14
CA ILE A 222 11.15 -8.48 -13.97
C ILE A 222 11.31 -9.93 -13.49
N ARG A 223 11.36 -10.91 -14.41
CA ARG A 223 11.60 -12.31 -14.06
C ARG A 223 12.95 -12.52 -13.36
N ASP A 224 14.00 -11.88 -13.84
CA ASP A 224 15.32 -11.95 -13.22
C ASP A 224 15.30 -11.33 -11.82
N ILE A 225 14.69 -10.15 -11.65
CA ILE A 225 14.50 -9.51 -10.34
C ILE A 225 13.76 -10.44 -9.38
N VAL A 226 12.67 -11.09 -9.81
CA VAL A 226 11.92 -12.03 -8.96
C VAL A 226 12.80 -13.19 -8.53
N ASN A 227 13.49 -13.83 -9.45
CA ASN A 227 14.37 -14.96 -9.12
C ASN A 227 15.44 -14.55 -8.11
N ASN A 228 16.06 -13.38 -8.30
CA ASN A 228 17.05 -12.84 -7.39
C ASN A 228 16.47 -12.56 -6.00
N GLN A 229 15.32 -11.90 -5.93
CA GLN A 229 14.68 -11.55 -4.67
C GLN A 229 14.18 -12.77 -3.90
N ILE A 230 13.70 -13.81 -4.60
CA ILE A 230 13.37 -15.10 -3.98
C ILE A 230 14.62 -15.75 -3.37
N ASN A 231 15.77 -15.69 -4.05
CA ASN A 231 17.03 -16.22 -3.51
C ASN A 231 17.56 -15.38 -2.34
N ILE A 232 17.55 -14.05 -2.44
CA ILE A 232 17.97 -13.11 -1.38
C ILE A 232 17.16 -13.34 -0.09
N ASN A 233 15.90 -13.72 -0.23
CA ASN A 233 15.01 -14.01 0.89
C ASN A 233 15.00 -15.48 1.31
N HIS A 234 15.93 -16.30 0.80
CA HIS A 234 16.11 -17.72 1.14
C HIS A 234 14.85 -18.56 0.88
N LEU A 235 14.13 -18.25 -0.21
CA LEU A 235 12.92 -18.93 -0.64
C LEU A 235 13.11 -19.81 -1.90
N GLY A 236 14.33 -19.86 -2.45
CA GLY A 236 14.64 -20.55 -3.72
C GLY A 236 14.14 -21.98 -3.81
N ASP A 237 14.31 -22.75 -2.73
CA ASP A 237 13.90 -24.16 -2.61
C ASP A 237 12.50 -24.35 -1.99
N THR A 238 11.89 -23.28 -1.51
CA THR A 238 10.59 -23.31 -0.82
C THR A 238 9.45 -22.96 -1.77
N ILE A 239 9.67 -21.95 -2.62
CA ILE A 239 8.69 -21.44 -3.59
C ILE A 239 8.92 -22.13 -4.93
N ASN A 240 7.88 -22.78 -5.45
CA ASN A 240 7.95 -23.52 -6.71
C ASN A 240 7.87 -22.59 -7.94
N ASN A 241 8.11 -23.15 -9.14
CA ASN A 241 8.14 -22.37 -10.38
C ASN A 241 6.79 -21.73 -10.74
N ASN A 242 5.66 -22.38 -10.39
CA ASN A 242 4.34 -21.79 -10.64
C ASN A 242 4.13 -20.54 -9.77
N GLN A 243 4.52 -20.62 -8.49
CA GLN A 243 4.45 -19.49 -7.56
C GLN A 243 5.41 -18.37 -7.96
N LYS A 244 6.62 -18.70 -8.44
CA LYS A 244 7.53 -17.69 -9.04
C LYS A 244 6.87 -17.00 -10.24
N ASN A 245 6.22 -17.75 -11.13
CA ASN A 245 5.50 -17.17 -12.28
C ASN A 245 4.33 -16.28 -11.85
N GLN A 246 3.58 -16.65 -10.81
CA GLN A 246 2.53 -15.80 -10.24
C GLN A 246 3.10 -14.46 -9.77
N ILE A 247 4.24 -14.46 -9.06
CA ILE A 247 4.91 -13.24 -8.60
C ILE A 247 5.44 -12.40 -9.79
N VAL A 248 5.95 -13.04 -10.85
CA VAL A 248 6.37 -12.34 -12.07
C VAL A 248 5.20 -11.63 -12.73
N ASN A 249 4.08 -12.34 -12.96
CA ASN A 249 2.89 -11.77 -13.58
C ASN A 249 2.32 -10.62 -12.73
N LEU A 250 2.30 -10.80 -11.42
CA LEU A 250 1.90 -9.76 -10.48
C LEU A 250 2.76 -8.50 -10.63
N LEU A 251 4.08 -8.62 -10.67
CA LEU A 251 4.96 -7.45 -10.78
C LEU A 251 4.87 -6.77 -12.16
N ILE A 252 4.62 -7.54 -13.22
CA ILE A 252 4.27 -7.01 -14.55
C ILE A 252 3.01 -6.15 -14.45
N GLU A 253 1.96 -6.66 -13.81
CA GLU A 253 0.73 -5.93 -13.60
C GLU A 253 0.94 -4.64 -12.77
N ILE A 254 1.76 -4.70 -11.73
CA ILE A 254 2.14 -3.53 -10.92
C ILE A 254 2.86 -2.48 -11.78
N ARG A 255 3.79 -2.88 -12.65
CA ARG A 255 4.43 -1.95 -13.61
C ARG A 255 3.37 -1.31 -14.51
N ASP A 256 2.50 -2.13 -15.10
CA ASP A 256 1.53 -1.71 -16.12
C ASP A 256 0.38 -0.86 -15.55
N SER A 257 0.09 -1.01 -14.25
CA SER A 257 -0.83 -0.14 -13.50
C SER A 257 -0.32 1.31 -13.40
N GLY A 258 0.98 1.53 -13.62
CA GLY A 258 1.65 2.81 -13.44
C GLY A 258 2.06 3.11 -12.00
N ALA A 259 2.02 2.14 -11.08
CA ALA A 259 2.49 2.33 -9.69
C ALA A 259 3.95 2.84 -9.62
N LEU A 260 4.83 2.35 -10.50
CA LEU A 260 6.24 2.79 -10.57
C LEU A 260 6.42 4.26 -10.99
N LYS A 261 5.36 4.94 -11.47
CA LYS A 261 5.41 6.35 -11.88
C LYS A 261 5.39 7.31 -10.69
N ASP A 262 4.93 6.84 -9.54
CA ASP A 262 4.86 7.66 -8.34
C ASP A 262 6.27 7.95 -7.80
N GLY A 263 6.58 9.23 -7.60
CA GLY A 263 7.90 9.69 -7.13
C GLY A 263 8.30 9.14 -5.76
N ASN A 264 7.33 8.78 -4.92
CA ASN A 264 7.54 8.20 -3.60
C ASN A 264 7.65 6.67 -3.65
N PHE A 265 7.23 6.01 -4.73
CA PHE A 265 7.14 4.55 -4.80
C PHE A 265 8.45 3.85 -4.43
N LYS A 266 9.58 4.33 -4.99
CA LYS A 266 10.91 3.78 -4.69
C LYS A 266 11.27 3.89 -3.20
N GLN A 267 11.07 5.08 -2.63
CA GLN A 267 11.38 5.33 -1.22
C GLN A 267 10.50 4.45 -0.32
N GLN A 268 9.21 4.36 -0.63
CA GLN A 268 8.24 3.57 0.12
C GLN A 268 8.49 2.07 -0.03
N ALA A 269 8.86 1.56 -1.21
CA ALA A 269 9.26 0.16 -1.41
C ALA A 269 10.50 -0.20 -0.59
N SER A 270 11.51 0.68 -0.59
CA SER A 270 12.71 0.50 0.23
C SER A 270 12.40 0.53 1.73
N LYS A 271 11.52 1.44 2.15
CA LYS A 271 11.08 1.56 3.55
C LYS A 271 10.27 0.34 3.98
N LEU A 272 9.38 -0.15 3.13
CA LEU A 272 8.58 -1.34 3.35
C LEU A 272 9.46 -2.57 3.56
N SER A 273 10.40 -2.82 2.64
CA SER A 273 11.37 -3.92 2.80
C SER A 273 12.12 -3.82 4.14
N SER A 274 12.59 -2.62 4.49
CA SER A 274 13.25 -2.38 5.79
C SER A 274 12.33 -2.63 6.99
N GLN A 275 11.06 -2.23 6.91
CA GLN A 275 10.08 -2.45 7.98
C GLN A 275 9.75 -3.94 8.15
N ILE A 276 9.66 -4.71 7.06
CA ILE A 276 9.43 -6.15 7.11
C ILE A 276 10.64 -6.84 7.74
N GLN A 277 11.86 -6.50 7.30
CA GLN A 277 13.09 -7.04 7.88
C GLN A 277 13.21 -6.74 9.38
N ASN A 278 12.89 -5.50 9.79
CA ASN A 278 12.90 -5.11 11.19
C ASN A 278 11.82 -5.81 12.03
N GLY A 279 10.63 -6.04 11.47
CA GLY A 279 9.54 -6.77 12.14
C GLY A 279 9.85 -8.26 12.30
N ALA A 280 10.70 -8.81 11.43
CA ALA A 280 11.08 -10.22 11.42
C ALA A 280 12.58 -10.45 11.63
N LYS A 281 13.24 -9.61 12.46
CA LYS A 281 14.69 -9.69 12.75
C LYS A 281 15.16 -11.10 13.09
N ASN A 282 14.38 -11.86 13.86
CA ASN A 282 14.75 -13.23 14.26
C ASN A 282 14.83 -14.19 13.06
N ILE A 283 14.11 -13.93 11.98
CA ILE A 283 14.18 -14.70 10.74
C ILE A 283 15.40 -14.25 9.95
N PHE A 284 15.52 -12.94 9.67
CA PHE A 284 16.59 -12.41 8.82
C PHE A 284 17.99 -12.49 9.45
N ASN A 285 18.11 -12.38 10.79
CA ASN A 285 19.38 -12.52 11.49
C ASN A 285 19.96 -13.94 11.38
N LYS A 286 19.12 -14.99 11.27
CA LYS A 286 19.58 -16.37 11.06
C LYS A 286 20.32 -16.52 9.73
N PHE A 287 19.98 -15.69 8.76
CA PHE A 287 20.59 -15.68 7.45
C PHE A 287 21.75 -14.68 7.34
N ASN A 288 21.94 -13.78 8.30
CA ASN A 288 23.01 -12.78 8.29
C ASN A 288 24.36 -13.32 8.81
N THR A 289 24.79 -14.46 8.27
CA THR A 289 26.13 -15.05 8.52
C THR A 289 27.18 -14.40 7.62
N GLN A 290 28.47 -14.52 7.96
CA GLN A 290 29.54 -13.95 7.12
C GLN A 290 29.55 -14.56 5.70
N GLU A 291 29.33 -15.87 5.61
CA GLU A 291 29.24 -16.60 4.34
C GLU A 291 28.05 -16.10 3.49
N ASN A 292 26.87 -16.00 4.09
CA ASN A 292 25.68 -15.50 3.39
C ASN A 292 25.82 -14.03 3.02
N ARG A 293 26.48 -13.20 3.84
CA ARG A 293 26.77 -11.80 3.48
C ARG A 293 27.65 -11.73 2.24
N ASN A 294 28.72 -12.52 2.17
CA ASN A 294 29.62 -12.54 1.02
C ASN A 294 28.89 -13.05 -0.23
N TRP A 295 28.09 -14.12 -0.10
CA TRP A 295 27.26 -14.63 -1.19
C TRP A 295 26.22 -13.61 -1.66
N LEU A 296 25.50 -12.95 -0.73
CA LEU A 296 24.54 -11.90 -1.05
C LEU A 296 25.22 -10.69 -1.70
N GLN A 297 26.39 -10.26 -1.22
CA GLN A 297 27.16 -9.18 -1.84
C GLN A 297 27.55 -9.55 -3.27
N ASN A 298 28.07 -10.75 -3.50
CA ASN A 298 28.40 -11.23 -4.84
C ASN A 298 27.18 -11.32 -5.76
N LEU A 299 26.02 -11.76 -5.23
CA LEU A 299 24.76 -11.79 -5.95
C LEU A 299 24.28 -10.38 -6.29
N TRP A 300 24.30 -9.46 -5.32
CA TRP A 300 23.96 -8.05 -5.52
C TRP A 300 24.89 -7.36 -6.53
N ASP A 301 26.19 -7.62 -6.48
CA ASP A 301 27.16 -7.09 -7.43
C ASP A 301 26.88 -7.59 -8.85
N GLN A 302 26.49 -8.87 -9.00
CA GLN A 302 26.07 -9.43 -10.28
C GLN A 302 24.79 -8.78 -10.80
N ILE A 303 23.81 -8.55 -9.93
CA ILE A 303 22.56 -7.85 -10.26
C ILE A 303 22.87 -6.43 -10.75
N VAL A 304 23.65 -5.67 -9.96
CA VAL A 304 24.04 -4.31 -10.32
C VAL A 304 24.81 -4.28 -11.63
N LYS A 305 25.76 -5.21 -11.86
CA LYS A 305 26.52 -5.30 -13.11
C LYS A 305 25.63 -5.64 -14.31
N PHE A 306 24.72 -6.61 -14.17
CA PHE A 306 23.77 -6.98 -15.21
C PHE A 306 22.92 -5.79 -15.65
N PHE A 307 22.31 -5.08 -14.70
CA PHE A 307 21.48 -3.91 -15.00
C PHE A 307 22.29 -2.71 -15.49
N SER A 308 23.48 -2.47 -14.92
CA SER A 308 24.37 -1.40 -15.39
C SER A 308 24.89 -1.66 -16.80
N GLY A 309 25.13 -2.93 -17.18
CA GLY A 309 25.53 -3.30 -18.53
C GLY A 309 24.41 -3.14 -19.56
N LEU A 310 23.16 -3.39 -19.16
CA LEU A 310 21.98 -3.25 -20.04
C LEU A 310 21.63 -1.77 -20.33
N PHE A 311 21.87 -0.85 -19.39
CA PHE A 311 21.52 0.56 -19.56
C PHE A 311 22.73 1.49 -19.76
N GLY A 312 23.93 1.07 -19.37
CA GLY A 312 25.18 1.79 -19.63
C GLY A 312 25.61 1.76 -21.11
N GLY A 313 25.10 0.80 -21.89
CA GLY A 313 25.27 0.77 -23.35
C GLY A 313 24.29 1.63 -24.14
N VAL A 314 23.31 2.28 -23.49
CA VAL A 314 22.25 3.07 -24.14
C VAL A 314 22.51 4.59 -24.04
N ILE A 315 23.60 5.00 -23.39
CA ILE A 315 24.10 6.38 -23.44
C ILE A 315 25.31 6.41 -24.38
N LEU A 316 25.08 6.20 -25.68
CA LEU A 316 25.95 6.61 -26.80
C LEU A 316 25.20 6.27 -28.11
N ASN A 317 24.26 7.15 -28.47
CA ASN A 317 23.94 7.62 -29.83
C ASN A 317 22.68 8.49 -29.81
#